data_AF-A0A2T9XUW6-F1
#
_entry.id   AF-A0A2T9XUW6-F1
#
_cell.length_a   1.000
_cell.length_b   1.000
_cell.length_c   1.000
_cell.angle_alpha   90.00
_cell.angle_beta   90.00
_cell.angle_gamma   90.00
#
_symmetry.space_group_name_H-M   'P 1'
#
loop_
_entity.id
_entity.type
_entity.pdbx_description
1 polymer ?
#
loop_
_entity_poly.entity_id
_entity_poly.type
_entity_poly.pdbx_seq_one_letter_code
_entity_poly.pdbx_strand_id
1 'polypeptide(L)'
;MGDIVRHACFTDLRIDGGRVHHVLTSPTGPSVTLWAQEVFGWVQIFVTPHFPSAEPGELAIAIEPMTAPPNALRSGVGLRWLESGEEWTLTWGITLAA
;
A
#
# COMPACT_ATOMS: atom_id res chain seq x y z
N MET A 1 -16.03 -17.10 -6.34
CA MET A 1 -15.00 -16.16 -5.86
C MET A 1 -15.78 -15.02 -5.23
N GLY A 2 -15.73 -14.85 -3.89
CA GLY A 2 -16.50 -13.80 -3.21
C GLY A 2 -16.13 -12.41 -3.71
N ASP A 3 -16.95 -11.41 -3.40
CA ASP A 3 -16.68 -10.02 -3.79
C ASP A 3 -15.26 -9.62 -3.34
N ILE A 4 -14.37 -9.45 -4.31
CA ILE A 4 -13.02 -8.97 -4.07
C ILE A 4 -13.13 -7.47 -3.86
N VAL A 5 -12.61 -6.97 -2.75
CA VAL A 5 -12.45 -5.53 -2.54
C VAL A 5 -11.46 -5.00 -3.57
N ARG A 6 -11.94 -4.24 -4.55
CA ARG A 6 -11.13 -3.70 -5.66
C ARG A 6 -10.67 -2.27 -5.44
N HIS A 7 -11.24 -1.58 -4.47
CA HIS A 7 -10.88 -0.19 -4.19
C HIS A 7 -11.20 0.14 -2.73
N ALA A 8 -10.19 0.05 -1.86
CA ALA A 8 -10.37 0.37 -0.44
C ALA A 8 -9.07 0.77 0.24
N CYS A 9 -9.24 1.55 1.30
CA CYS A 9 -8.19 1.84 2.26
C CYS A 9 -8.32 0.89 3.46
N PHE A 10 -7.22 0.29 3.86
CA PHE A 10 -7.11 -0.53 5.06
C PHE A 10 -6.20 0.16 6.08
N THR A 11 -6.48 -0.08 7.35
CA THR A 11 -5.65 0.31 8.50
C THR A 11 -5.58 -0.87 9.47
N ASP A 12 -5.05 -0.69 10.67
CA ASP A 12 -4.80 -1.76 11.64
C ASP A 12 -3.90 -2.86 11.04
N LEU A 13 -2.83 -2.41 10.39
CA LEU A 13 -1.91 -3.27 9.66
C LEU A 13 -1.01 -4.03 10.64
N ARG A 14 -0.76 -5.30 10.34
CA ARG A 14 0.22 -6.09 11.10
C ARG A 14 1.62 -5.53 10.87
N ILE A 15 2.30 -5.20 11.96
CA ILE A 15 3.69 -4.77 11.99
C ILE A 15 4.57 -5.98 12.35
N ASP A 16 5.66 -6.15 11.63
CA ASP A 16 6.65 -7.20 11.83
C ASP A 16 8.06 -6.61 11.68
N GLY A 17 8.90 -6.74 12.70
CA GLY A 17 10.25 -6.14 12.69
C GLY A 17 10.27 -4.62 12.43
N GLY A 18 9.24 -3.88 12.87
CA GLY A 18 9.11 -2.43 12.64
C GLY A 18 8.67 -2.04 11.23
N ARG A 19 8.14 -2.99 10.45
CA ARG A 19 7.69 -2.78 9.07
C ARG A 19 6.30 -3.36 8.84
N VAL A 20 5.57 -2.73 7.93
CA VAL A 20 4.39 -3.33 7.29
C VAL A 20 4.80 -4.00 5.99
N HIS A 21 4.14 -5.11 5.65
CA HIS A 21 4.43 -5.90 4.46
C HIS A 21 3.15 -6.21 3.69
N HIS A 22 3.15 -5.94 2.39
CA HIS A 22 2.10 -6.30 1.46
C HIS A 22 2.70 -7.25 0.42
N VAL A 23 2.19 -8.47 0.36
CA VAL A 23 2.78 -9.56 -0.44
C VAL A 23 1.81 -9.94 -1.55
N LEU A 24 2.26 -9.80 -2.79
CA LEU A 24 1.60 -10.33 -3.97
C LEU A 24 2.29 -11.65 -4.35
N THR A 25 1.54 -12.75 -4.32
CA THR A 25 2.05 -14.08 -4.65
C THR A 25 1.46 -14.56 -5.97
N SER A 26 2.24 -15.36 -6.71
CA SER A 26 1.77 -16.11 -7.87
C SER A 26 1.79 -17.61 -7.54
N PRO A 27 0.80 -18.41 -7.98
CA PRO A 27 0.82 -19.85 -7.77
C PRO A 27 2.04 -20.56 -8.40
N THR A 28 2.63 -19.96 -9.44
CA THR A 28 3.69 -20.58 -10.25
C THR A 28 4.87 -19.65 -10.52
N GLY A 29 4.92 -18.49 -9.87
CA GLY A 29 5.87 -17.43 -10.19
C GLY A 29 6.36 -16.69 -8.95
N PRO A 30 7.20 -15.67 -9.14
CA PRO A 30 7.84 -14.98 -8.04
C PRO A 30 6.81 -14.24 -7.17
N SER A 31 7.17 -14.03 -5.91
CA SER A 31 6.44 -13.17 -4.99
C SER A 31 7.07 -11.77 -4.99
N VAL A 32 6.22 -10.75 -4.98
CA VAL A 32 6.63 -9.35 -4.80
C VAL A 32 6.16 -8.88 -3.43
N THR A 33 7.05 -8.27 -2.66
CA THR A 33 6.70 -7.65 -1.37
C THR A 33 6.95 -6.17 -1.43
N LEU A 34 5.92 -5.37 -1.21
CA LEU A 34 6.08 -3.98 -0.80
C LEU A 34 6.24 -3.95 0.71
N TRP A 35 7.35 -3.41 1.19
CA TRP A 35 7.59 -3.18 2.61
C TRP A 35 7.67 -1.68 2.88
N ALA A 36 7.21 -1.25 4.05
CA ALA A 36 7.32 0.13 4.47
C ALA A 36 7.54 0.20 5.98
N GLN A 37 8.11 1.29 6.47
CA GLN A 37 8.17 1.56 7.91
C GLN A 37 6.77 1.52 8.54
N GLU A 38 6.67 1.16 9.82
CA GLU A 38 5.40 1.05 10.55
C GLU A 38 4.52 2.31 10.52
N VAL A 39 5.13 3.48 10.30
CA VAL A 39 4.42 4.76 10.19
C VAL A 39 3.51 4.87 8.97
N PHE A 40 3.70 4.00 7.96
CA PHE A 40 2.73 3.80 6.89
C PHE A 40 1.58 2.91 7.37
N GLY A 41 0.82 3.39 8.36
CA GLY A 41 -0.26 2.67 9.04
C GLY A 41 -1.55 2.49 8.22
N TRP A 42 -1.55 2.93 6.96
CA TRP A 42 -2.65 2.82 6.02
C TRP A 42 -2.13 2.30 4.68
N VAL A 43 -2.99 1.55 3.97
CA VAL A 43 -2.70 1.12 2.60
C VAL A 43 -3.94 1.27 1.72
N GLN A 44 -3.78 1.88 0.55
CA GLN A 44 -4.81 1.85 -0.49
C GLN A 44 -4.55 0.66 -1.42
N ILE A 45 -5.58 -0.14 -1.66
CA ILE A 45 -5.58 -1.19 -2.67
C ILE A 45 -6.52 -0.80 -3.79
N PHE A 46 -6.02 -0.80 -5.02
CA PHE A 46 -6.82 -0.61 -6.23
C PHE A 46 -6.52 -1.72 -7.24
N VAL A 47 -7.57 -2.39 -7.72
CA VAL A 47 -7.47 -3.49 -8.70
C VAL A 47 -8.32 -3.13 -9.92
N THR A 48 -7.72 -3.12 -11.10
CA THR A 48 -8.39 -2.68 -12.33
C THR A 48 -8.06 -3.59 -13.53
N PRO A 49 -9.05 -3.89 -14.40
CA PRO A 49 -8.79 -4.44 -15.73
C PRO A 49 -8.42 -3.35 -16.76
N HIS A 50 -8.54 -2.07 -16.40
CA HIS A 50 -8.31 -0.94 -17.28
C HIS A 50 -6.92 -0.35 -17.05
N PHE A 51 -5.88 -1.10 -17.42
CA PHE A 51 -4.51 -0.61 -17.40
C PHE A 51 -3.97 -0.53 -18.85
N PRO A 52 -3.28 0.55 -19.25
CA PRO A 52 -2.93 0.77 -20.66
C PRO A 52 -2.18 -0.36 -21.36
N SER A 53 -1.46 -1.20 -20.61
CA SER A 53 -0.70 -2.34 -21.13
C SER A 53 -1.28 -3.71 -20.76
N ALA A 54 -2.49 -3.77 -20.21
CA ALA A 54 -3.12 -5.04 -19.82
C ALA A 54 -3.87 -5.66 -21.00
N GLU A 55 -3.64 -6.96 -21.21
CA GLU A 55 -4.40 -7.77 -22.17
C GLU A 55 -5.77 -8.19 -21.61
N PRO A 56 -6.74 -8.61 -22.47
CA PRO A 56 -8.04 -9.08 -22.00
C PRO A 56 -7.92 -10.22 -20.98
N GLY A 57 -8.41 -9.97 -19.76
CA GLY A 57 -8.36 -10.92 -18.65
C GLY A 57 -7.23 -10.67 -17.65
N GLU A 58 -6.29 -9.76 -17.95
CA GLU A 58 -5.28 -9.31 -17.01
C GLU A 58 -5.84 -8.26 -16.03
N LEU A 59 -5.26 -8.22 -14.83
CA LEU A 59 -5.56 -7.23 -13.81
C LEU A 59 -4.27 -6.52 -13.41
N ALA A 60 -4.33 -5.20 -13.32
CA ALA A 60 -3.31 -4.41 -12.64
C ALA A 60 -3.74 -4.17 -11.19
N ILE A 61 -2.76 -4.14 -10.29
CA ILE A 61 -2.95 -3.81 -8.88
C ILE A 61 -2.01 -2.67 -8.48
N ALA A 62 -2.56 -1.69 -7.76
CA ALA A 62 -1.79 -0.72 -7.01
C ALA A 62 -1.88 -1.05 -5.51
N ILE A 63 -0.73 -0.95 -4.84
CA ILE A 63 -0.57 -1.09 -3.39
C ILE A 63 0.13 0.19 -2.93
N GLU A 64 -0.59 1.08 -2.28
CA GLU A 64 -0.10 2.43 -1.98
C GLU A 64 0.01 2.58 -0.45
N PRO A 65 1.22 2.44 0.14
CA PRO A 65 1.42 2.69 1.55
C PRO A 65 1.23 4.18 1.85
N MET A 66 0.47 4.51 2.88
CA MET A 66 0.14 5.88 3.25
C MET A 66 0.35 6.10 4.76
N THR A 67 0.77 7.31 5.12
CA THR A 67 0.95 7.74 6.52
C THR A 67 -0.33 8.28 7.16
N ALA A 68 -1.40 8.43 6.39
CA ALA A 68 -2.71 8.88 6.83
C ALA A 68 -3.77 8.33 5.86
N PRO A 69 -5.06 8.23 6.26
CA PRO A 69 -6.11 7.73 5.37
C PRO A 69 -6.47 8.78 4.30
N PRO A 70 -7.23 8.39 3.26
CA PRO A 70 -7.89 9.34 2.38
C PRO A 70 -8.68 10.37 3.20
N ASN A 71 -8.73 11.62 2.72
CA ASN A 71 -9.43 12.72 3.40
C ASN A 71 -8.82 13.13 4.76
N ALA A 72 -7.55 12.79 5.04
CA ALA A 72 -6.86 13.14 6.29
C ALA A 72 -6.88 14.64 6.62
N LEU A 73 -6.62 15.52 5.65
CA LEU A 73 -6.61 16.97 5.86
C LEU A 73 -7.97 17.52 6.35
N ARG A 74 -9.09 16.94 5.89
CA ARG A 74 -10.42 17.34 6.33
C ARG A 74 -10.82 16.68 7.65
N SER A 75 -10.48 15.41 7.83
CA SER A 75 -10.91 14.61 8.99
C SER A 75 -10.02 14.78 10.22
N GLY A 76 -8.78 15.23 10.04
CA GLY A 76 -7.76 15.30 11.09
C GLY A 76 -7.10 13.95 11.42
N VAL A 77 -7.56 12.83 10.83
CA VAL A 77 -7.07 11.49 11.18
C VAL A 77 -5.69 11.24 10.56
N GLY A 78 -4.76 10.72 11.36
CA GLY A 78 -3.44 10.27 10.89
C GLY A 78 -2.49 11.39 10.45
N LEU A 79 -2.87 12.66 10.62
CA LEU A 79 -2.02 13.78 10.23
C LEU A 79 -0.78 13.88 11.14
N ARG A 80 0.38 14.04 10.50
CA ARG A 80 1.59 14.57 11.12
C ARG A 80 1.81 15.99 10.58
N TRP A 81 1.88 16.96 11.47
CA TRP A 81 2.31 18.31 11.14
C TRP A 81 3.83 18.41 11.27
N LEU A 82 4.45 19.17 10.38
CA LEU A 82 5.86 19.50 10.45
C LEU A 82 5.98 20.98 10.81
N GLU A 83 6.82 21.28 11.80
CA GLU A 83 7.14 22.65 12.14
C GLU A 83 7.99 23.30 11.05
N SER A 84 8.07 24.64 11.06
CA SER A 84 8.92 25.37 10.12
C SER A 84 10.39 24.92 10.24
N GLY A 85 10.92 24.32 9.18
CA GLY A 85 12.29 23.80 9.13
C GLY A 85 12.44 22.36 9.63
N GLU A 86 11.36 21.70 10.05
CA GLU A 86 11.38 20.28 10.35
C GLU A 86 11.43 19.45 9.06
N GLU A 87 12.32 18.45 9.03
CA GLU A 87 12.37 17.45 7.98
C GLU A 87 11.86 16.12 8.49
N TRP A 88 11.08 15.44 7.65
CA TRP A 88 10.60 14.09 7.94
C TRP A 88 10.87 13.17 6.76
N THR A 89 11.78 12.22 6.98
CA THR A 89 12.18 11.23 5.98
C THR A 89 11.63 9.87 6.36
N LEU A 90 10.98 9.23 5.39
CA LEU A 90 10.42 7.90 5.53
C LEU A 90 10.98 6.97 4.47
N THR A 91 10.93 5.68 4.75
CA THR A 91 11.49 4.65 3.87
C THR A 91 10.50 3.52 3.62
N TRP A 92 10.44 3.12 2.36
CA TRP A 92 9.72 1.96 1.87
C TRP A 92 10.54 1.35 0.73
N GLY A 93 10.16 0.16 0.29
CA GLY A 93 10.79 -0.46 -0.86
C GLY A 93 10.04 -1.69 -1.35
N ILE A 94 10.59 -2.28 -2.41
CA ILE A 94 10.04 -3.48 -3.05
C ILE A 94 11.12 -4.54 -3.07
N THR A 95 10.77 -5.76 -2.67
CA THR A 95 11.62 -6.94 -2.83
C THR A 95 10.93 -7.97 -3.71
N LEU A 96 11.73 -8.63 -4.55
CA LEU A 96 11.31 -9.77 -5.36
C LEU A 96 11.91 -11.03 -4.74
N ALA A 97 11.08 -12.05 -4.54
CA ALA A 97 11.51 -13.39 -4.14
C ALA A 97 11.11 -14.40 -5.23
N ALA A 98 12.05 -15.25 -5.63
CA ALA A 98 11.84 -16.29 -6.63
C ALA A 98 11.11 -17.50 -6.06
#